data_AF-A0A165U8E1-F1
#
_entry.id   AF-A0A165U8E1-F1
#
_cell.length_a   1.000
_cell.length_b   1.000
_cell.length_c   1.000
_cell.angle_alpha   90.00
_cell.angle_beta   90.00
_cell.angle_gamma   90.00
#
_symmetry.space_group_name_H-M   'P 1'
#
loop_
_entity.id
_entity.type
_entity.pdbx_description
1 polymer ?
#
loop_
_entity_poly.entity_id
_entity_poly.type
_entity_poly.pdbx_seq_one_letter_code
_entity_poly.pdbx_strand_id
1 'polypeptide(L)'
;MFRFIMDIDNTLEETMRKMEQAFVKPVVGIERNIFEADGSMERFLAEEDQKIDDLNTQLAEFERIAQNEFNEVRIALEGAPITPHQIHELDNLIYVLENKANQTRKALQKSKSSLNQHVKELSLYSKQGASKMNKQNKRLRNWLEADAEACLKYALLYRALRADLSDKTEETKIKSRDDLDKFFDNLG
;
A
#
# COMPACT_ATOMS: atom_id res chain seq x y z
N MET A 1 0.38 -33.79 -12.16
CA MET A 1 1.12 -33.33 -10.97
C MET A 1 2.02 -32.13 -11.28
N PHE A 2 2.98 -32.22 -12.22
CA PHE A 2 3.84 -31.09 -12.62
C PHE A 2 3.11 -29.85 -13.17
N ARG A 3 1.93 -29.99 -13.80
CA ARG A 3 1.15 -28.86 -14.32
C ARG A 3 0.59 -27.95 -13.21
N PHE A 4 0.14 -28.51 -12.10
CA PHE A 4 -0.45 -27.75 -10.98
C PHE A 4 0.60 -26.97 -10.17
N ILE A 5 1.82 -27.50 -10.03
CA ILE A 5 2.91 -26.82 -9.30
C ILE A 5 3.38 -25.58 -10.08
N MET A 6 3.51 -25.71 -11.40
CA MET A 6 3.87 -24.59 -12.30
C MET A 6 2.81 -23.47 -12.31
N ASP A 7 1.53 -23.82 -12.13
CA ASP A 7 0.43 -22.84 -12.12
C ASP A 7 0.44 -21.97 -10.84
N ILE A 8 0.86 -22.50 -9.68
CA ILE A 8 0.94 -21.73 -8.42
C ILE A 8 2.09 -20.74 -8.45
N ASP A 9 3.28 -21.18 -8.88
CA ASP A 9 4.47 -20.31 -8.95
C ASP A 9 4.21 -19.14 -9.93
N ASN A 10 3.62 -19.43 -11.10
CA ASN A 10 3.21 -18.40 -12.06
C ASN A 10 2.15 -17.45 -11.47
N THR A 11 1.20 -17.96 -10.68
CA THR A 11 0.16 -17.11 -10.06
C THR A 11 0.79 -16.16 -9.04
N LEU A 12 1.71 -16.63 -8.20
CA LEU A 12 2.38 -15.78 -7.21
C LEU A 12 3.28 -14.73 -7.87
N GLU A 13 4.08 -15.11 -8.87
CA GLU A 13 4.91 -14.17 -9.63
C GLU A 13 4.07 -13.12 -10.35
N GLU A 14 2.97 -13.53 -10.99
CA GLU A 14 2.09 -12.61 -11.70
C GLU A 14 1.34 -11.69 -10.73
N THR A 15 0.89 -12.19 -9.58
CA THR A 15 0.32 -11.37 -8.51
C THR A 15 1.33 -10.34 -8.01
N MET A 16 2.57 -10.73 -7.72
CA MET A 16 3.61 -9.79 -7.31
C MET A 16 3.81 -8.69 -8.37
N ARG A 17 3.95 -9.07 -9.64
CA ARG A 17 4.10 -8.12 -10.75
C ARG A 17 2.92 -7.15 -10.87
N LYS A 18 1.68 -7.65 -10.79
CA LYS A 18 0.47 -6.82 -10.89
C LYS A 18 0.31 -5.90 -9.67
N MET A 19 0.63 -6.37 -8.47
CA MET A 19 0.60 -5.55 -7.26
C MET A 19 1.66 -4.44 -7.33
N GLU A 20 2.88 -4.76 -7.79
CA GLU A 20 3.92 -3.76 -8.01
C GLU A 20 3.53 -2.70 -9.04
N GLN A 21 2.87 -3.11 -10.13
CA GLN A 21 2.36 -2.18 -11.15
C GLN A 21 1.21 -1.32 -10.63
N ALA A 22 0.34 -1.89 -9.79
CA ALA A 22 -0.79 -1.20 -9.19
C ALA A 22 -0.38 -0.29 -8.02
N PHE A 23 0.82 -0.45 -7.46
CA PHE A 23 1.30 0.45 -6.42
C PHE A 23 1.46 1.87 -6.95
N VAL A 24 0.62 2.75 -6.42
CA VAL A 24 0.77 4.19 -6.63
C VAL A 24 2.12 4.62 -6.07
N LYS A 25 3.02 5.14 -6.91
CA LYS A 25 4.31 5.68 -6.42
C LYS A 25 4.00 6.66 -5.29
N PRO A 26 4.69 6.58 -4.13
CA PRO A 26 4.44 7.51 -3.05
C PRO A 26 4.59 8.91 -3.64
N VAL A 27 3.61 9.79 -3.44
CA VAL A 27 3.75 11.20 -3.79
C VAL A 27 4.90 11.71 -2.92
N VAL A 28 6.11 11.63 -3.45
CA VAL A 28 7.32 12.20 -2.85
C VAL A 28 6.98 13.67 -2.65
N GLY A 29 7.13 14.09 -1.39
CA GLY A 29 6.46 15.24 -0.80
C GLY A 29 6.23 16.37 -1.80
N ILE A 30 5.03 16.91 -1.80
CA ILE A 30 4.72 18.08 -2.61
C ILE A 30 5.59 19.22 -2.09
N GLU A 31 6.80 19.33 -2.60
CA GLU A 31 7.68 20.49 -2.52
C GLU A 31 6.98 21.55 -3.38
N ARG A 32 5.93 22.13 -2.79
CA ARG A 32 5.09 23.13 -3.43
C ARG A 32 5.90 24.42 -3.50
N ASN A 33 6.35 24.79 -4.69
CA ASN A 33 6.74 26.18 -4.96
C ASN A 33 5.46 27.02 -4.96
N ILE A 34 5.14 27.64 -3.82
CA ILE A 34 3.90 28.42 -3.62
C ILE A 34 3.94 29.76 -4.38
N PHE A 35 5.08 30.13 -4.99
CA PHE A 35 5.28 31.44 -5.60
C PHE A 35 5.62 31.36 -7.08
N GLU A 36 4.58 31.32 -7.92
CA GLU A 36 4.63 31.98 -9.23
C GLU A 36 3.52 33.03 -9.27
N ALA A 37 3.96 34.28 -9.13
CA ALA A 37 3.14 35.47 -9.19
C ALA A 37 2.81 35.77 -10.67
N ASP A 38 1.65 35.31 -11.17
CA ASP A 38 0.88 36.02 -12.22
C ASP A 38 -0.47 35.37 -12.63
N GLY A 39 -1.15 34.66 -11.72
CA GLY A 39 -2.45 34.06 -12.03
C GLY A 39 -2.32 32.59 -12.45
N SER A 40 -2.70 31.63 -11.62
CA SER A 40 -3.55 31.77 -10.46
C SER A 40 -3.30 30.64 -9.49
N MET A 41 -3.12 31.01 -8.22
CA MET A 41 -3.21 30.09 -7.10
C MET A 41 -4.50 29.24 -7.17
N GLU A 42 -5.58 29.76 -7.76
CA GLU A 42 -6.80 29.00 -8.03
C GLU A 42 -6.63 27.89 -9.06
N ARG A 43 -5.92 28.10 -10.18
CA ARG A 43 -5.56 27.02 -11.13
C ARG A 43 -4.66 26.00 -10.47
N PHE A 44 -3.65 26.44 -9.73
CA PHE A 44 -2.76 25.53 -9.01
C PHE A 44 -3.55 24.66 -8.01
N LEU A 45 -4.41 25.28 -7.19
CA LEU A 45 -5.26 24.55 -6.27
C LEU A 45 -6.21 23.60 -7.03
N ALA A 46 -6.82 24.02 -8.13
CA ALA A 46 -7.70 23.16 -8.92
C ALA A 46 -6.97 21.94 -9.52
N GLU A 47 -5.75 22.13 -10.03
CA GLU A 47 -4.90 21.03 -10.52
C GLU A 47 -4.55 20.04 -9.41
N GLU A 48 -4.23 20.54 -8.21
CA GLU A 48 -3.94 19.68 -7.05
C GLU A 48 -5.18 18.91 -6.56
N ASP A 49 -6.38 19.51 -6.67
CA ASP A 49 -7.63 18.81 -6.40
C ASP A 49 -7.86 17.66 -7.38
N GLN A 50 -7.65 17.90 -8.68
CA GLN A 50 -7.78 16.86 -9.71
C GLN A 50 -6.80 15.71 -9.46
N LYS A 51 -5.54 16.01 -9.11
CA LYS A 51 -4.55 14.99 -8.76
C LYS A 51 -5.02 14.11 -7.59
N ILE A 52 -5.65 14.69 -6.57
CA ILE A 52 -6.18 13.91 -5.44
C ILE A 52 -7.32 12.98 -5.90
N ASP A 53 -8.16 13.42 -6.83
CA ASP A 53 -9.22 12.58 -7.38
C ASP A 53 -8.69 11.45 -8.28
N ASP A 54 -7.64 11.71 -9.05
CA ASP A 54 -6.91 10.70 -9.81
C ASP A 54 -6.30 9.65 -8.86
N LEU A 55 -5.70 10.09 -7.75
CA LEU A 55 -5.15 9.20 -6.72
C LEU A 55 -6.23 8.33 -6.05
N ASN A 56 -7.42 8.87 -5.79
CA ASN A 56 -8.55 8.07 -5.28
C ASN A 56 -8.98 6.99 -6.28
N THR A 57 -8.97 7.32 -7.57
CA THR A 57 -9.28 6.37 -8.65
C THR A 57 -8.24 5.23 -8.70
N GLN A 58 -6.96 5.59 -8.61
CA GLN A 58 -5.87 4.60 -8.55
C GLN A 58 -5.95 3.71 -7.30
N LEU A 59 -6.35 4.25 -6.15
CA LEU A 59 -6.55 3.48 -4.93
C LEU A 59 -7.67 2.44 -5.10
N ALA A 60 -8.81 2.85 -5.67
CA ALA A 60 -9.91 1.92 -5.94
C ALA A 60 -9.51 0.83 -6.93
N GLU A 61 -8.70 1.16 -7.95
CA GLU A 61 -8.15 0.18 -8.88
C GLU A 61 -7.19 -0.80 -8.18
N PHE A 62 -6.28 -0.29 -7.34
CA PHE A 62 -5.40 -1.11 -6.52
C PHE A 62 -6.20 -2.07 -5.65
N GLU A 63 -7.21 -1.59 -4.90
CA GLU A 63 -8.02 -2.45 -4.03
C GLU A 63 -8.75 -3.55 -4.82
N ARG A 64 -9.24 -3.23 -6.02
CA ARG A 64 -9.88 -4.20 -6.91
C ARG A 64 -8.90 -5.27 -7.39
N ILE A 65 -7.71 -4.87 -7.84
CA ILE A 65 -6.65 -5.78 -8.28
C ILE A 65 -6.24 -6.66 -7.09
N ALA A 66 -5.89 -6.07 -5.96
CA ALA A 66 -5.47 -6.78 -4.76
C ALA A 66 -6.50 -7.79 -4.27
N GLN A 67 -7.80 -7.46 -4.35
CA GLN A 67 -8.87 -8.38 -4.00
C GLN A 67 -8.97 -9.58 -4.97
N ASN A 68 -8.85 -9.32 -6.27
CA ASN A 68 -8.90 -10.36 -7.29
C ASN A 68 -7.69 -11.30 -7.16
N GLU A 69 -6.48 -10.73 -7.08
CA GLU A 69 -5.25 -11.50 -6.94
C GLU A 69 -5.24 -12.31 -5.65
N PHE A 70 -5.72 -11.75 -4.53
CA PHE A 70 -5.85 -12.52 -3.29
C PHE A 70 -6.75 -13.74 -3.46
N ASN A 71 -7.88 -13.58 -4.16
CA ASN A 71 -8.79 -14.69 -4.43
C ASN A 71 -8.16 -15.75 -5.34
N GLU A 72 -7.43 -15.33 -6.38
CA GLU A 72 -6.71 -16.23 -7.29
C GLU A 72 -5.63 -17.03 -6.55
N VAL A 73 -4.78 -16.36 -5.78
CA VAL A 73 -3.74 -17.00 -4.95
C VAL A 73 -4.35 -17.96 -3.93
N ARG A 74 -5.44 -17.56 -3.25
CA ARG A 74 -6.15 -18.44 -2.30
C ARG A 74 -6.65 -19.71 -2.99
N ILE A 75 -7.32 -19.59 -4.13
CA ILE A 75 -7.85 -20.73 -4.88
C ILE A 75 -6.72 -21.65 -5.36
N ALA A 76 -5.62 -21.06 -5.86
CA ALA A 76 -4.47 -21.81 -6.33
C ALA A 76 -3.83 -22.63 -5.19
N LEU A 77 -3.68 -22.03 -4.01
CA LEU A 77 -3.07 -22.67 -2.83
C LEU A 77 -4.01 -23.66 -2.12
N GLU A 78 -5.33 -23.51 -2.23
CA GLU A 78 -6.30 -24.49 -1.70
C GLU A 78 -6.37 -25.79 -2.53
N GLY A 79 -5.96 -25.75 -3.80
CA GLY A 79 -6.16 -26.82 -4.78
C GLY A 79 -5.06 -27.88 -4.89
N ALA A 80 -3.91 -27.71 -4.22
CA ALA A 80 -2.75 -28.60 -4.40
C ALA A 80 -1.85 -28.66 -3.16
N PRO A 81 -1.00 -29.70 -3.02
CA PRO A 81 0.07 -29.70 -2.03
C PRO A 81 1.08 -28.58 -2.32
N ILE A 82 1.36 -27.78 -1.30
CA ILE A 82 2.19 -26.58 -1.39
C ILE A 82 3.64 -26.91 -1.07
N THR A 83 4.56 -26.28 -1.79
CA THR A 83 5.99 -26.42 -1.54
C THR A 83 6.53 -25.34 -0.60
N PRO A 84 7.65 -25.58 0.10
CA PRO A 84 8.32 -24.54 0.90
C PRO A 84 8.67 -23.28 0.10
N HIS A 85 8.97 -23.42 -1.20
CA HIS A 85 9.23 -22.29 -2.09
C HIS A 85 7.99 -21.37 -2.23
N GLN A 86 6.81 -21.95 -2.40
CA GLN A 86 5.55 -21.18 -2.54
C GLN A 86 5.15 -20.46 -1.25
N ILE A 87 5.46 -21.06 -0.09
CA ILE A 87 5.32 -20.38 1.20
C ILE A 87 6.28 -19.18 1.28
N HIS A 88 7.51 -19.33 0.77
CA HIS A 88 8.48 -18.23 0.73
C HIS A 88 8.05 -17.09 -0.20
N GLU A 89 7.49 -17.40 -1.39
CA GLU A 89 6.94 -16.38 -2.29
C GLU A 89 5.74 -15.64 -1.68
N LEU A 90 4.91 -16.34 -0.91
CA LEU A 90 3.84 -15.72 -0.14
C LEU A 90 4.39 -14.77 0.95
N ASP A 91 5.46 -15.17 1.64
CA ASP A 91 6.18 -14.32 2.60
C ASP A 91 6.78 -13.07 1.92
N ASN A 92 7.31 -13.21 0.71
CA ASN A 92 7.83 -12.07 -0.09
C ASN A 92 6.70 -11.08 -0.44
N LEU A 93 5.55 -11.57 -0.88
CA LEU A 93 4.39 -10.72 -1.19
C LEU A 93 3.90 -9.95 0.04
N ILE A 94 3.84 -10.62 1.20
CA ILE A 94 3.51 -9.99 2.50
C ILE A 94 4.50 -8.87 2.80
N TYR A 95 5.81 -9.15 2.69
CA TYR A 95 6.86 -8.18 2.96
C TYR A 95 6.76 -6.94 2.04
N VAL A 96 6.51 -7.15 0.75
CA VAL A 96 6.37 -6.06 -0.21
C VAL A 96 5.20 -5.13 0.16
N LEU A 97 4.05 -5.69 0.52
CA LEU A 97 2.86 -4.92 0.93
C LEU A 97 3.10 -4.13 2.22
N GLU A 98 3.82 -4.72 3.18
CA GLU A 98 4.15 -4.06 4.44
C GLU A 98 5.17 -2.95 4.27
N ASN A 99 6.22 -3.19 3.49
CA ASN A 99 7.20 -2.18 3.16
C ASN A 99 6.51 -1.00 2.45
N LYS A 100 5.57 -1.27 1.54
CA LYS A 100 4.78 -0.25 0.88
C LYS A 100 3.94 0.56 1.87
N ALA A 101 3.18 -0.10 2.75
CA ALA A 101 2.41 0.56 3.79
C ALA A 101 3.29 1.45 4.70
N ASN A 102 4.47 0.95 5.07
CA ASN A 102 5.43 1.68 5.89
C ASN A 102 6.03 2.89 5.17
N GLN A 103 6.32 2.79 3.88
CA GLN A 103 6.75 3.92 3.05
C GLN A 103 5.66 4.99 2.96
N THR A 104 4.41 4.60 2.71
CA THR A 104 3.27 5.52 2.67
C THR A 104 3.06 6.20 4.03
N ARG A 105 3.16 5.47 5.15
CA ARG A 105 3.08 6.05 6.51
C ARG A 105 4.21 7.04 6.79
N LYS A 106 5.44 6.75 6.37
CA LYS A 106 6.57 7.69 6.47
C LYS A 106 6.31 8.94 5.63
N ALA A 107 5.75 8.80 4.43
CA ALA A 107 5.36 9.93 3.59
C ALA A 107 4.24 10.77 4.24
N LEU A 108 3.24 10.13 4.86
CA LEU A 108 2.18 10.80 5.63
C LEU A 108 2.74 11.61 6.82
N GLN A 109 3.69 11.05 7.56
CA GLN A 109 4.33 11.75 8.67
C GLN A 109 5.13 12.97 8.19
N LYS A 110 5.91 12.83 7.11
CA LYS A 110 6.67 13.94 6.50
C LYS A 110 5.75 15.02 5.94
N SER A 111 4.67 14.62 5.26
CA SER A 111 3.71 15.56 4.67
C SER A 111 2.97 16.35 5.76
N LYS A 112 2.73 15.78 6.95
CA LYS A 112 2.07 16.49 8.04
C LYS A 112 2.79 17.80 8.41
N SER A 113 4.11 17.75 8.57
CA SER A 113 4.92 18.90 8.98
C SER A 113 5.03 19.94 7.85
N SER A 114 5.41 19.51 6.65
CA SER A 114 5.60 20.41 5.49
C SER A 114 4.29 21.09 5.06
N LEU A 115 3.19 20.34 4.97
CA LEU A 115 1.91 20.89 4.54
C LEU A 115 1.33 21.90 5.54
N ASN A 116 1.57 21.72 6.84
CA ASN A 116 1.15 22.68 7.86
C ASN A 116 1.96 23.98 7.76
N GLN A 117 3.25 23.89 7.46
CA GLN A 117 4.10 25.06 7.26
C GLN A 117 3.63 25.87 6.05
N HIS A 118 3.36 25.20 4.93
CA HIS A 118 2.86 25.86 3.72
C HIS A 118 1.51 26.57 3.92
N VAL A 119 0.59 25.98 4.68
CA VAL A 119 -0.69 26.63 5.03
C VAL A 119 -0.46 27.88 5.89
N LYS A 120 0.48 27.83 6.85
CA LYS A 120 0.83 28.98 7.69
C LYS A 120 1.44 30.10 6.85
N GLU A 121 2.41 29.80 6.00
CA GLU A 121 3.04 30.75 5.09
C GLU A 121 1.99 31.39 4.17
N LEU A 122 1.12 30.58 3.56
CA LEU A 122 0.08 31.10 2.69
C LEU A 122 -0.96 31.95 3.44
N SER A 123 -1.24 31.66 4.71
CA SER A 123 -2.19 32.43 5.51
C SER A 123 -1.77 33.87 5.77
N LEU A 124 -0.47 34.17 5.66
CA LEU A 124 0.06 35.53 5.74
C LEU A 124 -0.38 36.39 4.55
N TYR A 125 -0.64 35.76 3.40
CA TYR A 125 -0.97 36.43 2.13
C TYR A 125 -2.44 36.27 1.74
N SER A 126 -3.06 35.12 2.03
CA SER A 126 -4.46 34.83 1.70
C SER A 126 -5.13 33.86 2.66
N LYS A 127 -6.07 34.37 3.47
CA LYS A 127 -6.91 33.53 4.35
C LYS A 127 -7.75 32.52 3.55
N GLN A 128 -8.27 32.94 2.39
CA GLN A 128 -9.11 32.09 1.54
C GLN A 128 -8.27 30.99 0.87
N GLY A 129 -7.09 31.34 0.34
CA GLY A 129 -6.14 30.38 -0.24
C GLY A 129 -5.65 29.37 0.79
N ALA A 130 -5.29 29.82 2.00
CA ALA A 130 -4.89 28.96 3.11
C ALA A 130 -6.00 27.98 3.52
N SER A 131 -7.26 28.43 3.54
CA SER A 131 -8.41 27.56 3.84
C SER A 131 -8.59 26.47 2.78
N LYS A 132 -8.50 26.80 1.49
CA LYS A 132 -8.57 25.84 0.38
C LYS A 132 -7.41 24.84 0.44
N MET A 133 -6.18 25.33 0.58
CA MET A 133 -4.98 24.50 0.69
C MET A 133 -5.06 23.54 1.89
N ASN A 134 -5.59 24.00 3.03
CA ASN A 134 -5.77 23.15 4.21
C ASN A 134 -6.78 22.02 3.96
N LYS A 135 -7.87 22.29 3.22
CA LYS A 135 -8.83 21.25 2.82
C LYS A 135 -8.17 20.21 1.91
N GLN A 136 -7.37 20.64 0.93
CA GLN A 136 -6.62 19.74 0.05
C GLN A 136 -5.62 18.89 0.82
N ASN A 137 -4.85 19.51 1.72
CA ASN A 137 -3.90 18.80 2.57
C ASN A 137 -4.59 17.75 3.43
N LYS A 138 -5.79 18.03 3.94
CA LYS A 138 -6.61 17.05 4.65
C LYS A 138 -7.02 15.88 3.74
N ARG A 139 -7.51 16.16 2.53
CA ARG A 139 -7.88 15.12 1.55
C ARG A 139 -6.70 14.22 1.20
N LEU A 140 -5.53 14.81 0.89
CA LEU A 140 -4.31 14.06 0.58
C LEU A 140 -3.86 13.18 1.76
N ARG A 141 -3.95 13.68 2.99
CA ARG A 141 -3.64 12.88 4.19
C ARG A 141 -4.58 11.69 4.34
N ASN A 142 -5.88 11.90 4.16
CA ASN A 142 -6.85 10.82 4.20
C ASN A 142 -6.56 9.77 3.10
N TRP A 143 -6.15 10.21 1.92
CA TRP A 143 -5.74 9.29 0.85
C TRP A 143 -4.50 8.47 1.22
N LEU A 144 -3.43 9.12 1.73
CA LEU A 144 -2.22 8.42 2.18
C LEU A 144 -2.51 7.43 3.32
N GLU A 145 -3.44 7.77 4.22
CA GLU A 145 -3.90 6.87 5.28
C GLU A 145 -4.62 5.66 4.70
N ALA A 146 -5.57 5.87 3.78
CA ALA A 146 -6.31 4.81 3.12
C ALA A 146 -5.41 3.89 2.26
N ASP A 147 -4.42 4.43 1.55
CA ASP A 147 -3.43 3.64 0.78
C ASP A 147 -2.60 2.72 1.71
N ALA A 148 -2.12 3.27 2.83
CA ALA A 148 -1.38 2.47 3.81
C ALA A 148 -2.25 1.39 4.47
N GLU A 149 -3.52 1.70 4.76
CA GLU A 149 -4.48 0.75 5.31
C GLU A 149 -4.84 -0.36 4.32
N ALA A 150 -5.03 -0.03 3.05
CA ALA A 150 -5.31 -1.01 2.00
C ALA A 150 -4.13 -2.00 1.85
N CYS A 151 -2.90 -1.49 1.78
CA CYS A 151 -1.70 -2.34 1.73
C CYS A 151 -1.62 -3.27 2.96
N LEU A 152 -1.86 -2.74 4.17
CA LEU A 152 -1.82 -3.53 5.40
C LEU A 152 -2.95 -4.57 5.47
N LYS A 153 -4.15 -4.24 5.00
CA LYS A 153 -5.29 -5.16 4.92
C LYS A 153 -4.91 -6.40 4.11
N TYR A 154 -4.36 -6.21 2.91
CA TYR A 154 -4.00 -7.34 2.06
C TYR A 154 -2.78 -8.11 2.60
N ALA A 155 -1.81 -7.45 3.22
CA ALA A 155 -0.73 -8.13 3.94
C ALA A 155 -1.28 -9.06 5.04
N LEU A 156 -2.25 -8.59 5.84
CA LEU A 156 -2.91 -9.41 6.86
C LEU A 156 -3.69 -10.59 6.27
N LEU A 157 -4.36 -10.39 5.14
CA LEU A 157 -5.07 -11.47 4.45
C LEU A 157 -4.10 -12.56 3.96
N TYR A 158 -2.98 -12.17 3.34
CA TYR A 158 -1.94 -13.13 2.93
C TYR A 158 -1.26 -13.80 4.13
N ARG A 159 -1.04 -13.09 5.24
CA ARG A 159 -0.55 -13.71 6.50
C ARG A 159 -1.53 -14.76 7.04
N ALA A 160 -2.83 -14.48 7.01
CA ALA A 160 -3.85 -15.44 7.44
C ALA A 160 -3.85 -16.68 6.55
N LEU A 161 -3.72 -16.49 5.23
CA LEU A 161 -3.58 -17.58 4.27
C LEU A 161 -2.32 -18.41 4.57
N ARG A 162 -1.17 -17.75 4.74
CA ARG A 162 0.10 -18.41 5.08
C ARG A 162 0.00 -19.25 6.35
N ALA A 163 -0.64 -18.74 7.40
CA ALA A 163 -0.85 -19.48 8.65
C ALA A 163 -1.71 -20.74 8.46
N ASP A 164 -2.81 -20.64 7.73
CA ASP A 164 -3.69 -21.78 7.41
C ASP A 164 -2.97 -22.86 6.59
N LEU A 165 -2.06 -22.47 5.71
CA LEU A 165 -1.26 -23.40 4.91
C LEU A 165 -0.17 -24.09 5.74
N SER A 166 0.52 -23.35 6.62
CA SER A 166 1.52 -23.92 7.54
C SER A 166 0.94 -24.95 8.52
N ASP A 167 -0.33 -24.83 8.90
CA ASP A 167 -1.02 -25.82 9.74
C ASP A 167 -1.34 -27.12 8.97
N LYS A 168 -1.45 -27.04 7.64
CA LYS A 168 -1.74 -28.15 6.73
C LYS A 168 -0.48 -28.88 6.26
N THR A 169 0.70 -28.26 6.34
CA THR A 169 2.00 -28.89 6.07
C THR A 169 2.68 -29.27 7.39
N GLU A 170 2.77 -30.57 7.71
CA GLU A 170 3.38 -31.04 8.98
C GLU A 170 4.84 -30.57 9.20
N GLU A 171 5.54 -30.15 8.15
CA GLU A 171 6.92 -29.66 8.20
C GLU A 171 7.08 -28.20 8.70
N THR A 172 6.01 -27.41 8.72
CA THR A 172 6.06 -25.95 9.00
C THR A 172 5.03 -25.49 10.03
N LYS A 173 4.55 -26.41 10.88
CA LYS A 173 3.69 -26.05 12.02
C LYS A 173 4.37 -25.05 12.93
N ILE A 174 3.77 -23.87 13.09
CA ILE A 174 4.15 -22.94 14.17
C ILE A 174 3.57 -23.54 15.45
N LYS A 175 4.42 -24.21 16.23
CA LYS A 175 3.98 -25.05 17.34
C LYS A 175 3.61 -24.24 18.59
N SER A 176 3.97 -22.96 18.63
CA SER A 176 3.74 -22.10 19.79
C SER A 176 3.67 -20.63 19.43
N ARG A 177 3.09 -19.83 20.33
CA ARG A 177 3.03 -18.37 20.21
C ARG A 177 4.43 -17.73 20.22
N ASP A 178 5.38 -18.34 20.94
CA ASP A 178 6.78 -17.91 20.97
C ASP A 178 7.51 -18.13 19.63
N ASP A 179 7.14 -19.16 18.86
CA ASP A 179 7.69 -19.38 17.51
C ASP A 179 7.16 -18.35 16.51
N LEU A 180 5.93 -17.86 16.74
CA LEU A 180 5.32 -16.77 15.99
C LEU A 180 6.07 -15.45 16.26
N ASP A 181 6.35 -15.15 17.54
CA ASP A 181 7.07 -13.94 17.96
C ASP A 181 8.55 -13.95 17.49
N LYS A 182 9.26 -15.09 17.58
CA LYS A 182 10.63 -15.23 17.04
C LYS A 182 10.71 -15.09 15.52
N PHE A 183 9.66 -15.47 14.82
CA PHE A 183 9.57 -15.26 13.38
C PHE A 183 9.41 -13.77 13.06
N PHE A 184 8.57 -13.04 13.81
CA PHE A 184 8.43 -11.60 13.67
C PHE A 184 9.70 -10.83 14.06
N ASP A 185 10.39 -11.24 15.13
CA ASP A 185 11.66 -10.63 15.56
C ASP A 185 12.79 -10.80 14.52
N ASN A 186 12.74 -11.84 13.68
CA ASN A 186 13.72 -12.07 12.61
C ASN A 186 13.38 -11.35 11.28
N LEU A 187 12.20 -10.75 11.16
CA LEU A 187 11.78 -9.99 9.97
C LEU A 187 12.14 -8.49 10.04
N GLY A 188 12.54 -7.99 11.22
CA GLY A 188 13.03 -6.62 11.43
C GLY A 188 11.99 -5.63 11.89
#